data_AF-A0A955T685-F1
#
_entry.id   AF-A0A955T685-F1
#
_cell.length_a   1.000
_cell.length_b   1.000
_cell.length_c   1.000
_cell.angle_alpha   90.00
_cell.angle_beta   90.00
_cell.angle_gamma   90.00
#
_symmetry.space_group_name_H-M   'P 1'
#
loop_
_entity.id
_entity.type
_entity.pdbx_description
1 polymer ?
#
loop_
_entity_poly.entity_id
_entity_poly.type
_entity_poly.pdbx_seq_one_letter_code
_entity_poly.pdbx_strand_id
1 'polypeptide(L)'
;YHPDLVGAVDAVITKPGYGILSETMALGTPLLLDTRDDFREFDVVKEVLDKYPQVQFLPSDRMERWDFEKELNEILSVERKVWEGPANGAEFILERIQ
;
A
#
# COMPACT_ATOMS: atom_id res chain seq x y z
N TYR A 1 8.31 -12.37 -2.90
CA TYR A 1 9.17 -11.29 -3.37
C TYR A 1 9.24 -11.45 -4.87
N HIS A 2 8.48 -10.63 -5.60
CA HIS A 2 8.26 -10.69 -7.05
C HIS A 2 8.26 -9.26 -7.62
N PRO A 3 9.39 -8.53 -7.53
CA PRO A 3 9.45 -7.13 -7.93
C PRO A 3 9.28 -6.94 -9.43
N ASP A 4 9.58 -7.98 -10.20
CA ASP A 4 9.33 -8.08 -11.64
C ASP A 4 7.82 -8.00 -11.94
N LEU A 5 7.00 -8.73 -11.19
CA LEU A 5 5.56 -8.68 -11.34
C LEU A 5 4.97 -7.35 -10.84
N VAL A 6 5.39 -6.91 -9.65
CA VAL A 6 4.86 -5.68 -9.03
C VAL A 6 5.26 -4.42 -9.80
N GLY A 7 6.44 -4.40 -10.40
CA GLY A 7 6.90 -3.28 -11.23
C GLY A 7 6.28 -3.26 -12.63
N ALA A 8 5.72 -4.37 -13.10
CA ALA A 8 5.15 -4.49 -14.44
C ALA A 8 3.66 -4.12 -14.53
N VAL A 9 2.99 -3.90 -13.40
CA VAL A 9 1.57 -3.55 -13.34
C VAL A 9 1.35 -2.06 -13.09
N ASP A 10 0.22 -1.53 -13.54
CA ASP A 10 -0.16 -0.13 -13.31
C ASP A 10 -0.55 0.15 -11.86
N ALA A 11 -1.13 -0.83 -11.18
CA ALA A 11 -1.54 -0.73 -9.79
C ALA A 11 -1.66 -2.13 -9.13
N VAL A 12 -1.58 -2.15 -7.80
CA VAL A 12 -1.87 -3.32 -6.96
C VAL A 12 -3.10 -3.03 -6.10
N ILE A 13 -4.03 -3.98 -6.03
CA ILE A 13 -5.22 -3.93 -5.18
C ILE A 13 -5.17 -5.13 -4.24
N THR A 14 -5.08 -4.91 -2.92
CA THR A 14 -4.81 -6.01 -1.97
C THR A 14 -5.22 -5.72 -0.53
N LYS A 15 -5.26 -6.77 0.28
CA LYS A 15 -5.26 -6.67 1.75
C LYS A 15 -3.88 -6.21 2.26
N PRO A 16 -3.81 -5.58 3.43
CA PRO A 16 -2.55 -5.13 4.01
C PRO A 16 -1.65 -6.33 4.38
N GLY A 17 -0.43 -6.33 3.86
CA GLY A 17 0.59 -7.32 4.19
C GLY A 17 1.99 -6.75 3.98
N TYR A 18 2.89 -6.93 4.95
CA TYR A 18 4.17 -6.22 4.96
C TYR A 18 5.02 -6.37 3.70
N GLY A 19 5.05 -7.58 3.10
CA GLY A 19 5.83 -7.83 1.89
C GLY A 19 5.34 -7.01 0.68
N ILE A 20 4.03 -7.00 0.43
CA ILE A 20 3.46 -6.25 -0.70
C ILE A 20 3.56 -4.75 -0.47
N LEU A 21 3.43 -4.30 0.79
CA LEU A 21 3.66 -2.89 1.17
C LEU A 21 5.10 -2.49 0.88
N SER A 22 6.10 -3.24 1.36
CA SER A 22 7.51 -2.88 1.11
C SER A 22 7.87 -2.87 -0.38
N GLU A 23 7.31 -3.81 -1.15
CA GLU A 23 7.64 -3.97 -2.56
C GLU A 23 7.02 -2.87 -3.43
N THR A 24 5.72 -2.58 -3.23
CA THR A 24 5.03 -1.47 -3.93
C THR A 24 5.65 -0.11 -3.61
N MET A 25 6.06 0.10 -2.36
CA MET A 25 6.70 1.33 -1.92
C MET A 25 8.09 1.52 -2.50
N ALA A 26 8.89 0.45 -2.57
CA ALA A 26 10.23 0.47 -3.18
C ALA A 26 10.19 0.66 -4.71
N LEU A 27 9.09 0.28 -5.36
CA LEU A 27 8.91 0.43 -6.81
C LEU A 27 8.07 1.67 -7.19
N GLY A 28 7.43 2.31 -6.21
CA GLY A 28 6.48 3.39 -6.45
C GLY A 28 5.20 2.94 -7.15
N THR A 29 4.90 1.64 -7.18
CA THR A 29 3.69 1.08 -7.80
C THR A 29 2.45 1.56 -7.04
N PRO A 30 1.45 2.18 -7.70
CA PRO A 30 0.19 2.58 -7.08
C PRO A 30 -0.50 1.43 -6.35
N LEU A 31 -1.09 1.73 -5.19
CA LEU A 31 -1.59 0.73 -4.26
C LEU A 31 -2.94 1.13 -3.68
N LEU A 32 -3.93 0.26 -3.85
CA LEU A 32 -5.22 0.36 -3.15
C LEU A 32 -5.33 -0.75 -2.11
N LEU A 33 -5.52 -0.36 -0.85
CA LEU A 33 -5.53 -1.26 0.31
C LEU A 33 -6.90 -1.39 0.93
N ASP A 34 -7.24 -2.58 1.39
CA ASP A 34 -8.37 -2.79 2.29
C ASP A 34 -8.10 -2.16 3.68
N THR A 35 -9.03 -1.35 4.23
CA THR A 35 -8.98 -0.89 5.62
C THR A 35 -9.45 -2.00 6.56
N ARG A 36 -8.53 -2.68 7.24
CA ARG A 36 -8.86 -3.63 8.29
C ARG A 36 -8.71 -3.00 9.67
N ASP A 37 -9.81 -2.96 10.43
CA ASP A 37 -9.85 -2.42 11.80
C ASP A 37 -9.12 -3.33 12.82
N ASP A 38 -8.82 -4.58 12.47
CA ASP A 38 -8.21 -5.57 13.36
C ASP A 38 -6.68 -5.72 13.21
N PHE A 39 -6.04 -4.83 12.47
CA PHE A 39 -4.59 -4.81 12.28
C PHE A 39 -3.96 -3.79 13.23
N ARG A 40 -3.51 -4.24 14.41
CA ARG A 40 -2.99 -3.37 15.50
C ARG A 40 -1.83 -2.48 15.06
N GLU A 41 -1.03 -2.96 14.13
CA GLU A 41 0.12 -2.27 13.58
C GLU A 41 -0.24 -1.35 12.39
N PHE A 42 -1.51 -1.34 11.98
CA PHE A 42 -1.96 -0.57 10.83
C PHE A 42 -1.82 0.92 11.04
N ASP A 43 -1.99 1.44 12.25
CA ASP A 43 -1.93 2.88 12.48
C ASP A 43 -0.53 3.43 12.14
N VAL A 44 0.53 2.69 12.50
CA VAL A 44 1.92 3.04 12.15
C VAL A 44 2.14 2.92 10.64
N VAL A 45 1.64 1.85 10.03
CA VAL A 45 1.72 1.65 8.58
C VAL A 45 0.99 2.78 7.85
N LYS A 46 -0.22 3.12 8.28
CA LYS A 46 -1.07 4.16 7.72
C LYS A 46 -0.40 5.53 7.78
N GLU A 47 0.19 5.89 8.92
CA GLU A 47 0.92 7.16 9.06
C GLU A 47 2.07 7.28 8.04
N VAL A 48 2.74 6.17 7.74
CA VAL A 48 3.80 6.14 6.71
C VAL A 48 3.20 6.23 5.32
N LEU A 49 2.16 5.45 5.02
CA LEU A 49 1.54 5.36 3.71
C LEU A 49 0.80 6.65 3.32
N ASP A 50 0.26 7.40 4.27
CA ASP A 50 -0.40 8.70 4.03
C ASP A 50 0.54 9.75 3.39
N LYS A 51 1.86 9.51 3.40
CA LYS A 51 2.87 10.37 2.75
C LYS A 51 2.99 10.12 1.23
N TYR A 52 2.34 9.06 0.73
CA TYR A 52 2.44 8.57 -0.64
C TYR A 52 1.12 8.78 -1.37
N PRO A 53 1.05 9.74 -2.30
CA PRO A 53 -0.21 10.10 -2.93
C PRO A 53 -0.81 8.97 -3.78
N GLN A 54 0.01 8.04 -4.27
CA GLN A 54 -0.43 6.88 -5.05
C GLN A 54 -0.93 5.70 -4.19
N VAL A 55 -1.06 5.91 -2.88
CA VAL A 55 -1.59 4.90 -1.95
C VAL A 55 -2.91 5.38 -1.39
N GLN A 56 -3.94 4.55 -1.48
CA GLN A 56 -5.24 4.82 -0.86
C GLN A 56 -5.76 3.59 -0.11
N PHE A 57 -6.68 3.84 0.81
CA PHE A 57 -7.37 2.81 1.54
C PHE A 57 -8.86 2.82 1.23
N LEU A 58 -9.43 1.63 1.12
CA LEU A 58 -10.83 1.40 0.79
C LEU A 58 -11.47 0.47 1.84
N PRO A 59 -12.68 0.78 2.32
CA PRO A 59 -13.45 -0.13 3.16
C PRO A 59 -13.61 -1.53 2.58
N SER A 60 -13.56 -2.57 3.43
CA SER A 60 -13.65 -3.98 2.99
C SER A 60 -14.92 -4.25 2.19
N ASP A 61 -16.05 -3.66 2.58
CA ASP A 61 -17.33 -3.84 1.92
C ASP A 61 -17.34 -3.28 0.48
N ARG A 62 -16.59 -2.20 0.24
CA ARG A 62 -16.36 -1.64 -1.10
C ARG A 62 -15.43 -2.51 -1.92
N MET A 63 -14.37 -3.06 -1.33
CA MET A 63 -13.47 -4.02 -2.00
C MET A 63 -14.23 -5.29 -2.43
N GLU A 64 -15.06 -5.85 -1.54
CA GLU A 64 -15.85 -7.06 -1.81
C GLU A 64 -16.87 -6.86 -2.95
N ARG A 65 -17.39 -5.64 -3.08
CA ARG A 65 -18.30 -5.25 -4.17
C ARG A 65 -17.60 -4.80 -5.44
N TRP A 66 -16.26 -4.80 -5.46
CA TRP A 66 -15.45 -4.29 -6.58
C TRP A 66 -15.74 -2.81 -6.91
N ASP A 67 -16.14 -2.04 -5.89
CA ASP A 67 -16.54 -0.64 -5.99
C ASP A 67 -15.34 0.26 -5.63
N PHE A 68 -14.37 0.32 -6.55
CA PHE A 68 -13.10 1.01 -6.35
C PHE A 68 -12.60 1.80 -7.57
N GLU A 69 -13.43 1.93 -8.61
CA GLU A 69 -13.03 2.59 -9.87
C GLU A 69 -12.55 4.03 -9.66
N LYS A 70 -13.25 4.78 -8.79
CA LYS A 70 -12.89 6.17 -8.48
C LYS A 70 -11.51 6.24 -7.85
N GLU A 71 -11.28 5.49 -6.78
CA GLU A 71 -10.04 5.47 -6.02
C GLU A 71 -8.86 4.95 -6.87
N LEU A 72 -9.12 3.92 -7.69
CA LEU A 72 -8.13 3.41 -8.64
C LEU A 72 -7.71 4.49 -9.66
N ASN A 73 -8.66 5.20 -10.26
CA ASN A 73 -8.35 6.28 -11.19
C ASN A 73 -7.58 7.42 -10.51
N GLU A 74 -7.91 7.74 -9.26
CA GLU A 74 -7.20 8.77 -8.49
C GLU A 74 -5.72 8.38 -8.28
N ILE A 75 -5.43 7.18 -7.77
CA ILE A 75 -4.04 6.75 -7.52
C ILE A 75 -3.22 6.56 -8.80
N LEU A 76 -3.87 6.31 -9.93
CA LEU A 76 -3.22 6.23 -11.25
C LEU A 76 -2.88 7.61 -11.83
N SER A 77 -3.56 8.67 -11.37
CA SER A 77 -3.45 10.02 -11.92
C SER A 77 -2.40 10.91 -11.23
N VAL A 78 -1.87 10.47 -10.09
CA VAL A 78 -0.95 11.25 -9.26
C VAL A 78 0.53 10.97 -9.58
N GLU A 79 1.39 11.91 -9.23
CA GLU A 79 2.85 11.71 -9.28
C GLU A 79 3.27 10.69 -8.22
N ARG A 80 3.97 9.64 -8.65
CA ARG A 80 4.39 8.52 -7.80
C ARG A 80 5.64 8.89 -7.01
N LYS A 81 5.64 8.57 -5.71
CA LYS A 81 6.82 8.67 -4.85
C LYS A 81 7.42 7.29 -4.56
N VAL A 82 8.74 7.18 -4.61
CA VAL A 82 9.45 5.94 -4.28
C VAL A 82 10.03 6.06 -2.87
N TRP A 83 9.95 4.98 -2.09
CA TRP A 83 10.64 4.90 -0.81
C TRP A 83 12.16 4.76 -1.02
N GLU A 84 12.94 5.65 -0.39
CA GLU A 84 14.40 5.65 -0.50
C GLU A 84 15.11 4.84 0.61
N GLY A 85 14.34 4.30 1.57
CA GLY A 85 14.89 3.49 2.66
C GLY A 85 14.98 1.99 2.32
N PRO A 86 15.38 1.16 3.29
CA PRO A 86 15.43 -0.29 3.10
C PRO A 86 14.04 -0.88 2.82
N ALA A 87 13.95 -1.87 1.92
CA ALA A 87 12.70 -2.54 1.53
C ALA A 87 12.36 -3.74 2.44
N ASN A 88 12.37 -3.53 3.77
CA ASN A 88 12.16 -4.56 4.80
C ASN A 88 10.96 -4.20 5.71
N GLY A 89 9.76 -4.09 5.12
CA GLY A 89 8.58 -3.54 5.78
C GLY A 89 8.22 -4.17 7.14
N ALA A 90 8.46 -5.46 7.34
CA ALA A 90 8.21 -6.13 8.63
C ALA A 90 9.18 -5.67 9.73
N GLU A 91 10.48 -5.54 9.41
CA GLU A 91 11.50 -5.07 10.35
C GLU A 91 11.28 -3.59 10.67
N PHE A 92 10.97 -2.77 9.66
CA PHE A 92 10.67 -1.35 9.82
C PHE A 92 9.52 -1.09 10.81
N ILE A 93 8.50 -1.94 10.79
CA ILE A 93 7.33 -1.85 11.67
C ILE A 93 7.64 -2.36 13.07
N LEU A 94 8.39 -3.46 13.21
CA LEU A 94 8.83 -3.99 14.52
C LEU A 94 9.61 -2.96 15.35
N GLU A 95 10.44 -2.13 14.72
CA GLU A 95 11.20 -1.06 15.40
C GLU A 95 10.30 0.06 15.98
N ARG A 96 9.05 0.18 15.53
CA ARG A 96 8.16 1.32 15.82
C ARG A 96 6.98 1.00 16.75
N ILE A 97 6.83 -0.25 17.19
CA ILE A 97 5.73 -0.70 18.08
C ILE A 97 6.20 -0.88 19.54
N GLN A 98 7.31 -0.25 19.95
CA GLN A 98 7.82 -0.31 21.33
C GLN A 98 6.94 0.45 22.33
#